data_AF-A0A928TGH8-F1
#
_entry.id   AF-A0A928TGH8-F1
#
_cell.length_a   1.000
_cell.length_b   1.000
_cell.length_c   1.000
_cell.angle_alpha   90.00
_cell.angle_beta   90.00
_cell.angle_gamma   90.00
#
_symmetry.space_group_name_H-M   'P 1'
#
loop_
_entity.id
_entity.type
_entity.pdbx_description
1 polymer ?
#
loop_
_entity_poly.entity_id
_entity_poly.type
_entity_poly.pdbx_seq_one_letter_code
_entity_poly.pdbx_strand_id
1 'polypeptide(L)'
;MFVQASEDLYEIIQERYERRPLIVTSSRPARWPRIFSDSLLASAALDRLTHHCQTILIQGQSYRQSGRRKEGTVIEQPANTV
;
A
#
# COMPACT_ATOMS: atom_id res chain seq x y z
N MET A 1 -21.66 3.10 -4.17
CA MET A 1 -20.76 3.57 -3.10
C MET A 1 -19.27 3.46 -3.47
N PHE A 2 -18.79 2.42 -4.16
CA PHE A 2 -17.37 2.32 -4.57
C PHE A 2 -16.99 3.10 -5.84
N VAL A 3 -17.96 3.44 -6.70
CA VAL A 3 -17.71 4.14 -7.97
C VAL A 3 -17.15 5.56 -7.75
N GLN A 4 -17.74 6.31 -6.81
CA GLN A 4 -17.32 7.68 -6.52
C GLN A 4 -15.86 7.74 -6.03
N ALA A 5 -15.47 6.81 -5.14
CA ALA A 5 -14.10 6.76 -4.64
C ALA A 5 -13.04 6.52 -5.73
N SER A 6 -13.39 5.81 -6.81
CA SER A 6 -12.49 5.62 -7.95
C SER A 6 -12.39 6.85 -8.86
N GLU A 7 -13.47 7.61 -9.00
CA GLU A 7 -13.51 8.87 -9.76
C GLU A 7 -12.75 9.97 -9.02
N ASP A 8 -12.95 10.10 -7.71
CA ASP A 8 -12.23 11.06 -6.84
C ASP A 8 -10.71 10.81 -6.88
N LEU A 9 -10.30 9.54 -6.81
CA LEU A 9 -8.89 9.17 -6.92
C LEU A 9 -8.31 9.55 -8.30
N TYR A 10 -9.08 9.33 -9.36
CA TYR A 10 -8.66 9.70 -10.71
C TYR A 10 -8.48 11.21 -10.86
N GLU A 11 -9.39 12.00 -10.30
CA GLU A 11 -9.29 13.47 -10.30
C GLU A 11 -8.02 13.94 -9.58
N ILE A 12 -7.72 13.41 -8.40
CA ILE A 12 -6.49 13.71 -7.67
C ILE A 12 -5.24 13.38 -8.49
N ILE A 13 -5.23 12.23 -9.17
CA ILE A 13 -4.12 11.82 -10.03
C ILE A 13 -3.97 12.81 -11.20
N GLN A 14 -5.06 13.19 -11.85
CA GLN A 14 -5.06 14.14 -12.96
C GLN A 14 -4.56 15.53 -12.54
N GLU A 15 -5.03 16.07 -11.42
CA GLU A 15 -4.62 17.40 -10.95
C GLU A 15 -3.14 17.47 -10.56
N ARG A 16 -2.58 16.35 -10.10
CA ARG A 16 -1.18 16.26 -9.66
C ARG A 16 -0.21 15.95 -10.79
N TYR A 17 -0.68 15.26 -11.84
CA TYR A 17 0.12 14.85 -12.97
C TYR A 17 0.88 16.06 -13.57
N GLU A 18 2.20 15.90 -13.75
CA GLU A 18 3.15 16.92 -14.24
C GLU A 18 3.22 18.24 -13.43
N ARG A 19 2.47 18.36 -12.32
CA ARG A 19 2.38 19.58 -11.52
C ARG A 19 3.01 19.44 -10.14
N ARG A 20 2.80 18.29 -9.48
CA ARG A 20 3.26 18.05 -8.10
C ARG A 20 3.56 16.56 -7.86
N PRO A 21 4.52 16.23 -6.98
CA PRO A 21 4.78 14.84 -6.63
C PRO A 21 3.59 14.21 -5.89
N LEU A 22 3.42 12.91 -6.11
CA LEU A 22 2.41 12.07 -5.46
C LEU A 22 3.08 10.78 -4.96
N ILE A 23 2.89 10.46 -3.69
CA ILE A 23 3.36 9.20 -3.09
C ILE A 23 2.15 8.29 -2.89
N VAL A 24 2.24 7.08 -3.42
CA VAL A 24 1.17 6.08 -3.34
C VAL A 24 1.73 4.79 -2.76
N THR A 25 1.08 4.25 -1.74
CA THR A 25 1.42 2.95 -1.16
C THR A 25 0.35 1.93 -1.52
N SER A 26 0.75 0.83 -2.17
CA SER A 26 -0.17 -0.27 -2.49
C SER A 26 0.40 -1.59 -2.01
N SER A 27 -0.41 -2.34 -1.26
CA SER A 27 -0.03 -3.72 -0.92
C SER A 27 -0.07 -4.65 -2.12
N ARG A 28 -0.83 -4.31 -3.18
CA ARG A 28 -1.02 -5.13 -4.38
C ARG A 28 -1.23 -4.26 -5.64
N PRO A 29 -0.15 -3.77 -6.25
CA PRO A 29 -0.22 -2.90 -7.44
C PRO A 29 -0.91 -3.57 -8.65
N ALA A 30 -0.78 -4.89 -8.80
CA ALA A 30 -1.41 -5.63 -9.90
C ALA A 30 -2.95 -5.60 -9.90
N ARG A 31 -3.60 -5.19 -8.80
CA ARG A 31 -5.06 -5.14 -8.70
C ARG A 31 -5.66 -3.77 -8.97
N TRP A 32 -4.84 -2.77 -9.31
CA TRP A 32 -5.31 -1.43 -9.61
C TRP A 32 -6.42 -1.36 -10.65
N PRO A 33 -6.41 -2.15 -11.75
CA PRO A 33 -7.52 -2.15 -12.71
C PRO A 33 -8.88 -2.55 -12.11
N ARG A 34 -8.89 -3.27 -10.98
CA ARG A 34 -10.13 -3.67 -10.28
C ARG A 34 -10.62 -2.65 -9.25
N ILE A 35 -9.79 -1.64 -8.93
CA ILE A 35 -10.14 -0.55 -8.00
C ILE A 35 -11.01 0.48 -8.73
N PHE A 36 -10.79 0.64 -10.03
CA PHE A 36 -11.61 1.50 -10.87
C PHE A 36 -12.83 0.74 -11.40
N SER A 37 -13.95 1.45 -11.51
CA SER A 37 -15.19 0.96 -12.12
C SER A 37 -15.09 0.77 -13.64
N ASP A 38 -14.22 1.55 -14.29
CA ASP A 38 -13.98 1.54 -15.74
C ASP A 38 -12.51 1.18 -16.04
N SER A 39 -12.31 0.22 -16.95
CA SER A 39 -10.98 -0.23 -17.39
C SER A 39 -10.21 0.86 -18.14
N LEU A 40 -10.90 1.76 -18.83
CA LEU A 40 -10.30 2.89 -19.53
C LEU A 40 -9.76 3.92 -18.53
N LEU A 41 -10.56 4.29 -17.52
CA LEU A 41 -10.13 5.18 -16.44
C LEU A 41 -8.97 4.57 -15.65
N ALA A 42 -9.02 3.27 -15.35
CA ALA A 42 -7.93 2.55 -14.70
C ALA A 42 -6.62 2.66 -15.50
N SER A 43 -6.68 2.41 -16.81
CA SER A 43 -5.52 2.45 -17.68
C SER A 43 -4.93 3.85 -17.76
N ALA A 44 -5.78 4.87 -17.92
CA ALA A 44 -5.37 6.28 -17.96
C ALA A 44 -4.80 6.77 -16.61
N ALA A 45 -5.30 6.27 -15.48
CA ALA A 45 -4.77 6.58 -14.16
C ALA A 45 -3.37 5.97 -13.98
N LEU A 46 -3.21 4.69 -14.35
CA LEU A 46 -1.96 3.95 -14.23
C LEU A 46 -0.87 4.51 -15.14
N ASP A 47 -1.22 4.88 -16.37
CA ASP A 47 -0.29 5.52 -17.30
C ASP A 47 0.32 6.78 -16.67
N ARG A 48 -0.52 7.70 -16.18
CA ARG A 48 -0.08 8.93 -15.50
C ARG A 48 0.76 8.66 -14.25
N LEU A 49 0.37 7.68 -13.44
CA LEU A 49 1.12 7.32 -12.24
C LEU A 49 2.49 6.71 -12.55
N THR A 50 2.64 6.02 -13.69
CA THR A 50 3.86 5.29 -14.04
C THR A 50 4.82 6.08 -14.93
N HIS A 51 4.34 7.13 -15.60
CA HIS A 51 5.14 7.92 -16.54
C HIS A 51 6.38 8.57 -15.91
N HIS A 52 6.26 9.14 -14.70
CA HIS A 52 7.36 9.77 -13.97
C HIS A 52 7.48 9.21 -12.55
N CYS A 53 7.63 7.89 -12.42
CA CYS A 53 7.64 7.23 -11.11
C CYS A 53 8.96 6.53 -10.77
N GLN A 54 9.21 6.44 -9.47
CA GLN A 54 10.17 5.52 -8.89
C GLN A 54 9.43 4.50 -8.05
N THR A 55 9.52 3.23 -8.41
CA THR A 55 8.88 2.15 -7.66
C THR A 55 9.81 1.65 -6.55
N ILE A 56 9.31 1.64 -5.31
CA ILE A 56 10.02 1.08 -4.15
C ILE A 56 9.28 -0.18 -3.71
N LEU A 57 9.93 -1.33 -3.88
CA LEU A 57 9.39 -2.61 -3.43
C LEU A 57 9.78 -2.84 -1.97
N ILE A 58 8.78 -2.85 -1.08
CA ILE A 58 8.98 -3.12 0.34
C ILE A 58 8.73 -4.62 0.59
N GLN A 59 9.78 -5.34 0.98
CA GLN A 59 9.72 -6.76 1.33
C GLN A 59 10.15 -6.96 2.78
N GLY A 60 9.59 -7.97 3.44
CA GLY A 60 9.92 -8.30 4.83
C GLY A 60 8.71 -8.69 5.66
N GLN A 61 8.96 -9.05 6.91
CA GLN A 61 7.91 -9.39 7.85
C GLN A 61 7.10 -8.14 8.23
N SER A 62 5.80 -8.32 8.44
CA SER A 62 4.94 -7.22 8.89
C SER A 62 5.42 -6.71 10.24
N TYR A 63 5.73 -5.41 10.30
CA TYR A 63 6.12 -4.75 11.54
C TYR A 63 5.09 -4.98 12.66
N ARG A 64 3.79 -4.99 12.32
CA ARG A 64 2.70 -5.26 13.28
C ARG A 64 2.77 -6.66 13.91
N GLN A 65 3.33 -7.64 13.20
CA GLN A 65 3.50 -9.00 13.72
C GLN A 65 4.74 -9.13 14.61
N SER A 66 5.74 -8.27 14.42
CA SER A 66 6.96 -8.26 15.25
C SER A 66 6.67 -7.87 16.71
N GLY A 67 5.71 -6.96 16.95
CA GLY A 67 5.25 -6.59 18.29
C GLY A 67 4.61 -7.76 19.05
N ARG A 68 3.83 -8.61 18.36
CA ARG A 68 3.20 -9.80 18.96
C ARG A 68 4.20 -10.89 19.35
N ARG A 69 5.38 -10.93 18.70
CA ARG A 69 6.43 -11.90 19.06
C ARG A 69 7.16 -11.54 20.37
N LYS A 70 7.13 -10.27 20.79
CA LYS A 70 7.72 -9.84 22.07
C LYS A 70 6.85 -10.18 23.27
N GLU A 71 5.60 -10.58 23.05
CA GLU A 71 4.58 -10.75 24.11
C GLU A 71 4.17 -12.22 24.31
N GLY A 72 4.86 -13.18 23.68
CA GLY A 72 4.39 -14.58 23.61
C GLY A 72 5.43 -15.69 23.79
N THR A 73 6.63 -15.44 24.34
CA THR A 73 7.65 -16.47 24.70
C THR A 73 8.66 -15.76 25.63
N VAL A 74 8.82 -16.01 26.93
CA VAL A 74 8.91 -17.24 27.74
C VAL A 74 8.37 -16.94 29.15
N ILE A 75 7.58 -17.85 29.71
CA ILE A 75 7.23 -17.86 31.14
C ILE A 75 8.48 -18.30 31.91
N GLU A 76 9.05 -17.41 32.73
CA GLU A 76 10.07 -17.78 33.71
C GLU A 76 9.47 -18.64 34.84
N GLN A 77 10.20 -19.66 35.27
CA GLN A 77 10.18 -20.09 36.67
C GLN A 77 11.62 -20.18 37.20
N PRO A 78 11.92 -19.53 38.35
CA PRO A 78 13.28 -19.36 38.86
C PRO A 78 13.71 -20.41 39.89
N ALA A 79 15.04 -20.56 40.02
CA ALA A 79 15.85 -20.95 41.19
C ALA A 79 15.65 -22.33 41.85
N ASN A 80 16.65 -23.23 41.73
CA ASN A 80 17.63 -23.47 42.81
C ASN A 80 18.73 -24.49 42.46
N THR A 81 19.96 -24.11 42.82
CA THR A 81 21.11 -24.85 43.36
C THR A 81 20.93 -26.34 43.68
N VAL A 82 21.81 -27.21 43.16
CA VAL A 82 23.03 -27.79 43.81
C VAL A 82 24.01 -28.20 42.70
#